data_AF-A0A820L1Z8-F1
#
_entry.id   AF-A0A820L1Z8-F1
#
_cell.length_a   1.000
_cell.length_b   1.000
_cell.length_c   1.000
_cell.angle_alpha   90.00
_cell.angle_beta   90.00
_cell.angle_gamma   90.00
#
_symmetry.space_group_name_H-M   'P 1'
#
loop_
_entity.id
_entity.type
_entity.pdbx_description
1 polymer ?
#
loop_
_entity_poly.entity_id
_entity_poly.type
_entity_poly.pdbx_seq_one_letter_code
_entity_poly.pdbx_strand_id
1 'polypeptide(L)'
;MIALDAALYTLHRNDSKSQSCPIQPPFQLTNLVKHGSVCHQSISSSYMNECVDHDQFHLHFTPCLSYQPVLDFQFTCVGTWIEDFDTYFVTRILSHNHQNNQYACFRFSTKQKSSSSLSLYMATDDSCHDIYSKHMSTIIHLSTKSTNFC
;
A
#
# COMPACT_ATOMS: atom_id res chain seq x y z
N MET A 1 14.97 21.90 -12.12
CA MET A 1 15.06 20.47 -12.47
C MET A 1 15.81 19.81 -11.32
N ILE A 2 15.07 19.37 -10.30
CA ILE A 2 15.64 18.80 -9.06
C ILE A 2 15.47 17.29 -9.15
N ALA A 3 16.56 16.58 -8.84
CA ALA A 3 16.80 15.17 -9.13
C ALA A 3 15.82 14.22 -8.41
N LEU A 4 14.90 13.61 -9.17
CA LEU A 4 14.13 12.44 -8.73
C LEU A 4 15.01 11.19 -8.52
N ASP A 5 16.17 11.13 -9.19
CA ASP A 5 17.03 9.94 -9.19
C ASP A 5 17.77 9.71 -7.86
N ALA A 6 18.03 10.78 -7.08
CA ALA A 6 18.81 10.66 -5.84
C ALA A 6 17.99 10.08 -4.68
N ALA A 7 16.66 10.24 -4.67
CA ALA A 7 15.80 9.75 -3.60
C ALA A 7 15.53 8.23 -3.73
N LEU A 8 15.33 7.74 -4.96
CA LEU A 8 14.97 6.34 -5.22
C LEU A 8 16.13 5.37 -5.03
N TYR A 9 17.38 5.76 -5.33
CA TYR A 9 18.55 4.88 -5.17
C TYR A 9 18.88 4.56 -3.69
N THR A 10 18.27 5.28 -2.74
CA THR A 10 18.56 5.16 -1.31
C THR A 10 17.67 4.14 -0.57
N LEU A 11 16.61 3.63 -1.22
CA LEU A 11 15.63 2.72 -0.62
C LEU A 11 16.18 1.31 -0.31
N HIS A 12 17.30 0.92 -0.95
CA HIS A 12 17.96 -0.37 -0.74
C HIS A 12 18.91 -0.42 0.47
N ARG A 13 18.94 0.61 1.33
CA ARG A 13 19.71 0.53 2.59
C ARG A 13 19.00 -0.41 3.56
N ASN A 14 19.67 -1.52 3.89
CA ASN A 14 19.22 -2.47 4.92
C ASN A 14 18.95 -1.82 6.30
N ASP A 15 19.49 -0.61 6.53
CA ASP A 15 19.40 0.13 7.80
C ASP A 15 18.31 1.23 7.83
N SER A 16 17.39 1.25 6.86
CA SER A 16 16.28 2.22 6.85
C SER A 16 15.43 2.04 8.11
N LYS A 17 15.45 3.04 8.99
CA LYS A 17 14.65 3.07 10.22
C LYS A 17 13.17 3.18 9.86
N SER A 18 12.34 2.43 10.57
CA SER A 18 10.90 2.55 10.47
C SER A 18 10.44 3.96 10.83
N GLN A 19 9.35 4.41 10.21
CA GLN A 19 8.71 5.69 10.49
C GLN A 19 7.20 5.57 10.37
N SER A 20 6.45 6.52 10.95
CA SER A 20 4.99 6.52 10.89
C SER A 20 4.47 6.47 9.46
N CYS A 21 3.48 5.60 9.23
CA CYS A 21 2.81 5.51 7.94
C CYS A 21 1.93 6.75 7.70
N PRO A 22 1.90 7.29 6.47
CA PRO A 22 1.08 8.48 6.16
C PRO A 22 -0.42 8.17 5.95
N ILE A 23 -0.81 6.91 6.16
CA ILE A 23 -2.20 6.44 6.11
C ILE A 23 -2.69 6.23 7.53
N GLN A 24 -4.01 6.34 7.71
CA GLN A 24 -4.66 6.17 9.02
C GLN A 24 -5.76 5.12 8.87
N PRO A 25 -5.43 3.82 8.91
CA PRO A 25 -6.42 2.76 9.02
C PRO A 25 -7.26 2.94 10.31
N PRO A 26 -8.42 2.27 10.45
CA PRO A 26 -8.87 1.12 9.68
C PRO A 26 -9.62 1.48 8.39
N PHE A 27 -9.39 0.68 7.36
CA PHE A 27 -10.08 0.74 6.09
C PHE A 27 -10.70 -0.60 5.70
N GLN A 28 -11.85 -0.55 5.04
CA GLN A 28 -12.38 -1.66 4.28
C GLN A 28 -12.01 -1.49 2.81
N LEU A 29 -11.58 -2.56 2.17
CA LEU A 29 -11.39 -2.53 0.72
C LEU A 29 -12.78 -2.65 0.07
N THR A 30 -13.06 -1.75 -0.86
CA THR A 30 -14.34 -1.68 -1.57
C THR A 30 -14.23 -2.25 -2.98
N ASN A 31 -13.12 -1.94 -3.66
CA ASN A 31 -12.83 -2.40 -5.01
C ASN A 31 -11.31 -2.51 -5.22
N LEU A 32 -10.92 -3.36 -6.15
CA LEU A 32 -9.55 -3.48 -6.63
C LEU A 32 -9.53 -3.41 -8.16
N VAL A 33 -8.59 -2.66 -8.70
CA VAL A 33 -8.33 -2.59 -10.15
C VAL A 33 -6.90 -3.01 -10.41
N LYS A 34 -6.72 -4.02 -11.27
CA LYS A 34 -5.41 -4.48 -11.72
C LYS A 34 -5.45 -4.71 -13.22
N HIS A 35 -4.46 -4.20 -13.95
CA HIS A 35 -4.43 -4.23 -15.42
C HIS A 35 -5.74 -3.75 -16.09
N GLY A 36 -6.39 -2.74 -15.50
CA GLY A 36 -7.66 -2.19 -16.02
C GLY A 36 -8.90 -3.07 -15.78
N SER A 37 -8.76 -4.22 -15.14
CA SER A 37 -9.90 -5.08 -14.77
C SER A 37 -10.35 -4.81 -13.33
N VAL A 38 -11.65 -4.54 -13.14
CA VAL A 38 -12.25 -4.32 -11.83
C VAL A 38 -12.66 -5.65 -11.21
N CYS A 39 -12.26 -5.85 -9.97
CA CYS A 39 -12.64 -6.99 -9.17
C CYS A 39 -13.89 -6.67 -8.35
N HIS A 40 -15.00 -7.34 -8.68
CA HIS A 40 -16.29 -7.16 -7.99
C HIS A 40 -16.63 -8.30 -7.01
N GLN A 41 -15.92 -9.43 -7.05
CA GLN A 41 -16.15 -10.56 -6.13
C GLN A 41 -15.60 -10.27 -4.74
N SER A 42 -16.21 -10.85 -3.70
CA SER A 42 -16.22 -10.42 -2.29
C SER A 42 -14.90 -9.94 -1.68
N ILE A 43 -14.54 -8.70 -1.99
CA ILE A 43 -13.60 -7.87 -1.21
C ILE A 43 -14.25 -7.49 0.16
N SER A 44 -15.50 -7.90 0.41
CA SER A 44 -16.25 -7.65 1.64
C SER A 44 -15.51 -8.04 2.92
N SER A 45 -14.66 -9.07 2.85
CA SER A 45 -13.80 -9.53 3.96
C SER A 45 -12.40 -8.93 3.96
N SER A 46 -12.00 -8.20 2.91
CA SER A 46 -10.69 -7.57 2.81
C SER A 46 -10.64 -6.25 3.57
N TYR A 47 -9.60 -6.07 4.36
CA TYR A 47 -9.44 -4.90 5.22
C TYR A 47 -7.97 -4.49 5.35
N MET A 48 -7.77 -3.26 5.79
CA MET A 48 -6.47 -2.74 6.18
C MET A 48 -6.59 -2.14 7.58
N ASN A 49 -5.71 -2.53 8.50
CA ASN A 49 -5.70 -2.02 9.86
C ASN A 49 -4.31 -1.56 10.28
N GLU A 50 -4.29 -0.68 11.27
CA GLU A 50 -3.09 -0.27 11.95
C GLU A 50 -2.70 -1.35 12.96
N CYS A 51 -1.41 -1.68 13.02
CA CYS A 51 -0.88 -2.64 13.99
C CYS A 51 -0.34 -1.91 15.23
N VAL A 52 0.24 -2.65 16.18
CA VAL A 52 0.69 -2.16 17.51
C VAL A 52 1.52 -0.87 17.44
N ASP A 53 2.27 -0.67 16.35
CA ASP A 53 3.09 0.52 16.11
C ASP A 53 2.54 1.33 14.92
N HIS A 54 2.47 2.66 15.05
CA HIS A 54 2.00 3.59 13.98
C HIS A 54 2.88 3.57 12.70
N ASP A 55 3.99 2.82 12.72
CA ASP A 55 4.86 2.57 11.58
C ASP A 55 4.48 1.31 10.78
N GLN A 56 3.43 0.59 11.21
CA GLN A 56 3.02 -0.68 10.63
C GLN A 56 1.52 -0.74 10.33
N PHE A 57 1.19 -1.44 9.25
CA PHE A 57 -0.19 -1.79 8.94
C PHE A 57 -0.28 -3.21 8.38
N HIS A 58 -1.43 -3.83 8.59
CA HIS A 58 -1.77 -5.14 8.07
C HIS A 58 -2.81 -4.99 6.97
N LEU A 59 -2.58 -5.67 5.86
CA LEU A 59 -3.49 -5.83 4.73
C LEU A 59 -3.94 -7.29 4.66
N HIS A 60 -5.22 -7.51 4.94
CA HIS A 60 -5.89 -8.77 4.69
C HIS A 60 -6.64 -8.68 3.37
N PHE A 61 -6.28 -9.54 2.42
CA PHE A 61 -6.80 -9.52 1.07
C PHE A 61 -7.36 -10.88 0.66
N THR A 62 -8.68 -10.96 0.53
CA THR A 62 -9.34 -12.06 -0.16
C THR A 62 -9.28 -11.84 -1.67
N PRO A 63 -8.68 -12.76 -2.44
CA PRO A 63 -8.52 -12.59 -3.88
C PRO A 63 -9.85 -12.66 -4.63
N CYS A 64 -9.84 -12.09 -5.82
CA CYS A 64 -10.99 -12.00 -6.72
C CYS A 64 -11.47 -13.35 -7.23
N LEU A 65 -10.58 -14.34 -7.27
CA LEU A 65 -10.87 -15.67 -7.74
C LEU A 65 -10.78 -16.61 -6.54
N SER A 66 -11.88 -17.29 -6.23
CA SER A 66 -12.02 -18.11 -5.00
C SER A 66 -11.00 -19.25 -4.87
N TYR A 67 -10.36 -19.66 -5.96
CA TYR A 67 -9.31 -20.68 -5.95
C TYR A 67 -7.92 -20.12 -5.56
N GLN A 68 -7.75 -18.80 -5.54
CA GLN A 68 -6.51 -18.17 -5.10
C GLN A 68 -6.49 -18.10 -3.57
N PRO A 69 -5.31 -18.24 -2.94
CA PRO A 69 -5.20 -18.14 -1.49
C PRO A 69 -5.45 -16.70 -1.02
N VAL A 70 -6.06 -16.57 0.16
CA VAL A 70 -6.09 -15.31 0.90
C VAL A 70 -4.66 -14.85 1.15
N LEU A 71 -4.42 -13.55 0.98
CA LEU A 71 -3.13 -12.93 1.18
C LEU A 71 -3.16 -12.05 2.43
N ASP A 72 -2.20 -12.28 3.31
CA ASP A 72 -2.03 -11.53 4.55
C ASP A 72 -0.63 -10.92 4.54
N PHE A 73 -0.57 -9.60 4.45
CA PHE A 73 0.68 -8.85 4.39
C PHE A 73 0.76 -7.88 5.55
N GLN A 74 1.83 -7.98 6.34
CA GLN A 74 2.20 -6.94 7.28
C GLN A 74 3.28 -6.07 6.65
N PHE A 75 3.12 -4.77 6.75
CA PHE A 75 4.02 -3.78 6.16
C PHE A 75 4.57 -2.87 7.24
N THR A 76 5.84 -2.51 7.12
CA THR A 76 6.48 -1.45 7.92
C THR A 76 6.88 -0.29 7.01
N CYS A 77 6.43 0.92 7.30
CA CYS A 77 6.80 2.11 6.55
C CYS A 77 8.25 2.51 6.84
N VAL A 78 9.03 2.74 5.78
CA VAL A 78 10.47 3.04 5.86
C VAL A 78 10.86 4.35 5.17
N GLY A 79 9.96 4.93 4.37
CA GLY A 79 10.20 6.18 3.66
C GLY A 79 8.90 6.81 3.17
N THR A 80 8.82 8.14 3.15
CA THR A 80 7.64 8.90 2.75
C THR A 80 8.10 10.21 2.13
N TRP A 81 7.49 10.60 1.02
CA TRP A 81 7.69 11.90 0.41
C TRP A 81 6.38 12.42 -0.18
N ILE A 82 6.32 13.72 -0.44
CA ILE A 82 5.15 14.39 -1.00
C ILE A 82 5.59 15.12 -2.26
N GLU A 83 4.88 14.90 -3.36
CA GLU A 83 5.04 15.63 -4.61
C GLU A 83 3.68 16.20 -5.02
N ASP A 84 3.61 17.52 -5.14
CA ASP A 84 2.38 18.27 -5.40
C ASP A 84 1.23 17.92 -4.42
N PHE A 85 0.29 17.08 -4.86
CA PHE A 85 -0.88 16.67 -4.11
C PHE A 85 -0.88 15.18 -3.79
N ASP A 86 0.20 14.48 -4.11
CA ASP A 86 0.31 13.06 -3.93
C ASP A 86 1.32 12.77 -2.82
N THR A 87 0.91 11.89 -1.91
CA THR A 87 1.76 11.34 -0.88
C THR A 87 2.21 9.96 -1.32
N TYR A 88 3.52 9.74 -1.24
CA TYR A 88 4.18 8.50 -1.59
C TYR A 88 4.84 7.92 -0.35
N PHE A 89 4.82 6.62 -0.20
CA PHE A 89 5.55 5.94 0.86
C PHE A 89 6.00 4.55 0.43
N VAL A 90 7.11 4.12 1.02
CA VAL A 90 7.71 2.82 0.78
C VAL A 90 7.62 2.03 2.06
N THR A 91 7.29 0.76 1.90
CA THR A 91 7.17 -0.19 2.99
C THR A 91 8.07 -1.39 2.76
N ARG A 92 8.51 -2.00 3.85
CA ARG A 92 9.09 -3.34 3.87
C ARG A 92 7.99 -4.34 4.17
N ILE A 93 7.95 -5.45 3.43
CA ILE A 93 7.02 -6.56 3.67
C ILE A 93 7.58 -7.43 4.80
N LEU A 94 6.84 -7.54 5.89
CA LEU A 94 7.13 -8.44 7.00
C LEU A 94 6.50 -9.80 6.67
N SER A 95 7.25 -10.68 6.01
CA SER A 95 6.82 -12.07 5.76
C SER A 95 7.66 -13.04 6.59
N HIS A 96 7.00 -14.03 7.21
CA HIS A 96 7.68 -15.09 7.96
C HIS A 96 8.53 -16.04 7.08
N ASN A 97 8.32 -16.06 5.75
CA ASN A 97 8.90 -17.09 4.86
C ASN A 97 9.77 -16.55 3.71
N HIS A 98 9.89 -15.23 3.52
CA HIS A 98 10.69 -14.69 2.41
C HIS A 98 12.00 -14.07 2.93
N GLN A 99 13.12 -14.68 2.53
CA GLN A 99 14.49 -14.21 2.84
C GLN A 99 14.91 -12.94 2.06
N ASN A 100 14.06 -12.45 1.14
CA ASN A 100 14.32 -11.20 0.44
C ASN A 100 13.52 -10.08 1.10
N ASN A 101 14.21 -9.00 1.48
CA ASN A 101 13.62 -7.73 1.89
C ASN A 101 12.80 -7.15 0.73
N GLN A 102 11.59 -7.66 0.53
CA GLN A 102 10.68 -7.18 -0.50
C GLN A 102 10.12 -5.83 -0.04
N TYR A 103 10.22 -4.84 -0.92
CA TYR A 103 9.65 -3.52 -0.71
C TYR A 103 8.37 -3.38 -1.54
N ALA A 104 7.43 -2.59 -1.02
CA ALA A 104 6.26 -2.16 -1.77
C ALA A 104 6.15 -0.65 -1.69
N CYS A 105 5.72 -0.05 -2.79
CA CYS A 105 5.59 1.39 -2.93
C CYS A 105 4.11 1.73 -3.03
N PHE A 106 3.72 2.77 -2.32
CA PHE A 106 2.34 3.21 -2.21
C PHE A 106 2.21 4.69 -2.52
N ARG A 107 1.10 5.06 -3.15
CA ARG A 107 0.77 6.44 -3.49
C ARG A 107 -0.71 6.68 -3.28
N PHE A 108 -1.06 7.84 -2.75
CA PHE A 108 -2.44 8.32 -2.75
C PHE A 108 -2.47 9.83 -2.94
N SER A 109 -3.58 10.33 -3.48
CA SER A 109 -3.78 11.76 -3.67
C SER A 109 -4.50 12.38 -2.48
N THR A 110 -3.89 13.40 -1.86
CA THR A 110 -4.50 14.17 -0.77
C THR A 110 -5.72 14.97 -1.24
N LYS A 111 -5.76 15.36 -2.52
CA LYS A 111 -6.94 16.00 -3.15
C LYS A 111 -8.15 15.08 -3.24
N GLN A 112 -7.93 13.78 -3.40
CA GLN A 112 -8.99 12.78 -3.54
C GLN A 112 -9.30 12.07 -2.22
N LYS A 113 -8.61 12.42 -1.13
CA LYS A 113 -8.93 11.95 0.21
C LYS A 113 -10.24 12.61 0.63
N SER A 114 -11.35 11.93 0.40
CA SER A 114 -12.60 12.23 1.08
C SER A 114 -12.45 11.81 2.55
N SER A 115 -13.23 12.39 3.46
CA SER A 115 -13.27 11.95 4.86
C SER A 115 -13.61 10.46 4.99
N SER A 116 -14.24 9.87 3.97
CA SER A 116 -14.75 8.49 3.99
C SER A 116 -14.11 7.53 3.00
N SER A 117 -13.29 7.99 2.06
CA SER A 117 -12.70 7.14 1.01
C SER A 117 -11.32 7.58 0.52
N LEU A 118 -10.51 6.59 0.14
CA LEU A 118 -9.14 6.76 -0.31
C LEU A 118 -8.83 5.80 -1.47
N SER A 119 -8.24 6.30 -2.55
CA SER A 119 -7.69 5.45 -3.62
C SER A 119 -6.19 5.31 -3.41
N LEU A 120 -5.74 4.09 -3.12
CA LEU A 120 -4.36 3.76 -2.83
C LEU A 120 -3.77 2.97 -4.01
N TYR A 121 -2.72 3.49 -4.61
CA TYR A 121 -1.97 2.83 -5.68
C TYR A 121 -0.82 2.05 -5.04
N MET A 122 -0.62 0.81 -5.47
CA MET A 122 0.41 -0.09 -4.97
C MET A 122 1.24 -0.64 -6.13
N ALA A 123 2.56 -0.64 -5.95
CA ALA A 123 3.53 -1.28 -6.82
C ALA A 123 4.49 -2.13 -5.97
N THR A 124 4.90 -3.28 -6.48
CA THR A 124 5.84 -4.21 -5.81
C THR A 124 7.11 -4.43 -6.63
N ASP A 125 7.38 -3.54 -7.58
CA ASP A 125 8.63 -3.56 -8.33
C ASP A 125 9.76 -2.92 -7.51
N ASP A 126 10.99 -3.39 -7.70
CA ASP A 126 12.15 -2.94 -6.93
C ASP A 126 12.49 -1.45 -7.12
N SER A 127 11.86 -0.78 -8.11
CA SER A 127 12.12 0.62 -8.48
C SER A 127 10.96 1.58 -8.20
N CYS A 128 9.83 1.09 -7.68
CA CYS A 128 8.57 1.83 -7.57
C CYS A 128 8.05 2.46 -8.88
N HIS A 129 8.59 2.11 -10.05
CA HIS A 129 8.29 2.80 -11.30
C HIS A 129 6.85 2.51 -11.76
N ASP A 130 6.36 1.31 -11.45
CA ASP A 130 5.04 0.87 -11.87
C ASP A 130 3.92 1.63 -11.18
N ILE A 131 4.22 2.36 -10.09
CA ILE A 131 3.24 3.15 -9.34
C ILE A 131 2.64 4.31 -10.16
N TYR A 132 3.38 4.77 -11.18
CA TYR A 132 2.93 5.81 -12.10
C TYR A 132 2.13 5.22 -13.28
N SER A 133 2.28 3.93 -13.55
CA SER A 133 1.62 3.25 -14.66
C SER A 133 0.24 2.77 -14.23
N LYS A 134 -0.81 3.32 -14.87
CA LYS A 134 -2.21 2.89 -14.64
C LYS A 134 -2.46 1.41 -14.95
N HIS A 135 -1.60 0.81 -15.77
CA HIS A 135 -1.73 -0.60 -16.15
C HIS A 135 -0.97 -1.52 -15.21
N MET A 136 0.16 -1.07 -14.67
CA MET A 136 1.06 -1.92 -13.86
C MET A 136 0.83 -1.75 -12.35
N SER A 137 0.35 -0.58 -11.92
CA SER A 137 -0.09 -0.38 -10.53
C SER A 137 -1.39 -1.14 -10.22
N THR A 138 -1.48 -1.60 -8.99
CA THR A 138 -2.74 -2.08 -8.40
C THR A 138 -3.42 -0.92 -7.69
N ILE A 139 -4.67 -0.64 -8.03
CA ILE A 139 -5.48 0.40 -7.38
C ILE A 139 -6.38 -0.27 -6.35
N ILE A 140 -6.26 0.15 -5.10
CA ILE A 140 -7.04 -0.32 -3.97
C ILE A 140 -7.95 0.82 -3.53
N HIS A 141 -9.26 0.64 -3.69
CA HIS A 141 -10.24 1.60 -3.19
C HIS A 141 -10.61 1.25 -1.76
N LEU A 142 -10.37 2.19 -0.86
CA LEU A 142 -10.55 2.05 0.57
C LEU A 142 -11.72 2.93 1.02
N SER A 143 -12.50 2.44 1.97
CA SER A 143 -13.47 3.24 2.73
C SER A 143 -13.15 3.18 4.22
N THR A 144 -13.23 4.31 4.92
CA THR A 144 -13.03 4.35 6.37
C THR A 144 -14.01 3.44 7.09
N LYS A 145 -13.56 2.74 8.13
CA LYS A 145 -14.41 1.89 8.96
C LYS A 145 -14.33 2.34 10.42
N SER A 146 -15.38 2.10 11.19
CA SER A 146 -15.42 2.48 12.62
C SER A 146 -14.83 1.42 13.56
N THR A 147 -14.40 0.27 13.03
CA THR A 147 -13.95 -0.88 13.83
C THR A 147 -12.51 -1.22 13.46
N ASN A 148 -11.64 -1.20 14.47
CA ASN A 148 -10.31 -1.79 14.39
C ASN A 148 -10.46 -3.32 14.37
N PHE A 149 -9.89 -3.99 13.37
CA PHE A 149 -9.71 -5.44 13.44
C PHE A 149 -8.25 -5.71 13.81
N CYS A 150 -8.01 -5.93 15.09
CA CYS A 150 -6.83 -6.63 15.58
C CYS A 150 -7.34 -7.93 16.19
#